data_AF-A0A843JJ27-F1
#
_entry.id   AF-A0A843JJ27-F1
#
_cell.length_a   1.000
_cell.length_b   1.000
_cell.length_c   1.000
_cell.angle_alpha   90.00
_cell.angle_beta   90.00
_cell.angle_gamma   90.00
#
_symmetry.space_group_name_H-M   'P 1'
#
loop_
_entity.id
_entity.type
_entity.pdbx_description
1 polymer ?
#
loop_
_entity_poly.entity_id
_entity_poly.type
_entity_poly.pdbx_seq_one_letter_code
_entity_poly.pdbx_strand_id
1 'polypeptide(L)'
;MKKKGDIKRNTFSKNYRGQVWIETVIYLLIAFVMMGLVLSYVKPKIEDLRDKAIIEQSLDVINEIDNTISTIGSTGNKRLIEIGVKKGVFNIDSENDMITFELETKYQYSEFGKEVYIGKVKAITQGQNQYSKVILTRDFSEEYNLIYDSSDTNKALPKASTPYRVFIENKGVGVDQDKLIINFNIE
;
A
#
# COMPACT_ATOMS: atom_id res chain seq x y z
N MET A 1 87.71 35.03 4.00
CA MET A 1 86.79 34.65 2.90
C MET A 1 86.18 33.29 3.20
N LYS A 2 84.88 33.18 3.49
CA LYS A 2 84.12 31.91 3.52
C LYS A 2 82.82 32.12 2.73
N LYS A 3 82.63 31.31 1.68
CA LYS A 3 81.51 31.37 0.74
C LYS A 3 80.19 31.04 1.43
N LYS A 4 79.18 31.88 1.21
CA LYS A 4 77.76 31.61 1.52
C LYS A 4 77.32 30.33 0.81
N GLY A 5 76.73 29.40 1.56
CA GLY A 5 76.08 28.21 1.01
C GLY A 5 74.71 28.59 0.45
N ASP A 6 74.51 28.34 -0.85
CA ASP A 6 73.22 28.48 -1.51
C ASP A 6 72.30 27.30 -1.14
N ILE A 7 71.22 27.60 -0.45
CA ILE A 7 70.14 26.66 -0.14
C ILE A 7 69.31 26.49 -1.42
N LYS A 8 69.49 25.37 -2.12
CA LYS A 8 68.64 24.97 -3.25
C LYS A 8 67.20 24.75 -2.75
N ARG A 9 66.29 25.66 -3.07
CA ARG A 9 64.84 25.46 -2.90
C ARG A 9 64.35 24.50 -3.99
N ASN A 10 63.98 23.28 -3.61
CA ASN A 10 63.25 22.36 -4.48
C ASN A 10 61.86 22.93 -4.76
N THR A 11 61.65 23.47 -5.96
CA THR A 11 60.33 23.87 -6.44
C THR A 11 59.59 22.64 -6.93
N PHE A 12 58.60 22.18 -6.15
CA PHE A 12 57.63 21.17 -6.58
C PHE A 12 56.89 21.68 -7.83
N SER A 13 57.07 20.99 -8.95
CA SER A 13 56.25 21.19 -10.15
C SER A 13 54.78 20.92 -9.81
N LYS A 14 53.97 21.98 -9.81
CA LYS A 14 52.55 21.93 -9.45
C LYS A 14 51.76 21.37 -10.64
N ASN A 15 51.36 20.10 -10.58
CA ASN A 15 50.55 19.45 -11.62
C ASN A 15 49.10 19.95 -11.60
N TYR A 16 48.84 21.11 -12.21
CA TYR A 16 47.53 21.79 -12.20
C TYR A 16 46.37 20.94 -12.72
N ARG A 17 46.60 20.07 -13.72
CA ARG A 17 45.54 19.23 -14.30
C ARG A 17 45.05 18.14 -13.34
N GLY A 18 45.97 17.53 -12.58
CA GLY A 18 45.62 16.53 -11.58
C GLY A 18 44.88 17.13 -10.39
N GLN A 19 45.28 18.35 -9.99
CA GLN A 19 44.58 19.08 -8.93
C GLN A 19 43.11 19.37 -9.29
N VAL A 20 42.86 19.84 -10.52
CA VAL A 20 41.48 20.13 -11.00
C VAL A 20 40.62 18.87 -11.05
N TRP A 21 41.20 17.73 -11.47
CA TRP A 21 40.45 16.47 -11.48
C TRP A 21 40.07 16.02 -10.07
N ILE A 22 41.01 16.13 -9.12
CA ILE A 22 40.77 15.78 -7.71
C ILE A 22 39.69 16.69 -7.10
N GLU A 23 39.73 18.00 -7.36
CA GLU A 23 38.73 18.95 -6.88
C GLU A 23 37.32 18.61 -7.39
N THR A 24 37.21 18.30 -8.69
CA THR A 24 35.94 17.89 -9.31
C THR A 24 35.40 16.60 -8.68
N VAL A 25 36.27 15.60 -8.44
CA VAL A 25 35.87 14.34 -7.81
C VAL A 25 35.45 14.56 -6.36
N ILE A 26 36.17 15.39 -5.59
CA ILE A 26 35.82 15.69 -4.20
C ILE A 26 34.46 16.39 -4.12
N TYR A 27 34.19 17.37 -4.99
CA TYR A 27 32.88 18.04 -5.00
C TYR A 27 31.75 17.10 -5.37
N LEU A 28 31.96 16.19 -6.32
CA LEU A 28 30.97 15.17 -6.66
C LEU A 28 30.72 14.20 -5.49
N LEU A 29 31.77 13.77 -4.79
CA LEU A 29 31.64 12.90 -3.62
C LEU A 29 30.87 13.59 -2.49
N ILE A 30 31.19 14.85 -2.20
CA ILE A 30 30.46 15.64 -1.21
C ILE A 30 28.98 15.75 -1.60
N ALA A 31 28.67 16.00 -2.88
CA ALA A 31 27.30 16.06 -3.37
C ALA A 31 26.55 14.73 -3.18
N PHE A 32 27.17 13.59 -3.49
CA PHE A 32 26.57 12.28 -3.25
C PHE A 32 26.35 11.97 -1.77
N VAL A 33 27.29 12.36 -0.90
CA VAL A 33 27.14 12.22 0.55
C VAL A 33 25.96 13.06 1.04
N MET A 34 25.83 14.31 0.59
CA MET A 34 24.69 15.16 0.95
C MET A 34 23.36 14.57 0.47
N MET A 35 23.27 14.07 -0.76
CA MET A 35 22.06 13.40 -1.26
C MET A 35 21.70 12.15 -0.45
N GLY A 36 22.70 11.33 -0.08
CA GLY A 36 22.51 10.15 0.74
C GLY A 36 21.94 10.48 2.13
N LEU A 37 22.46 11.53 2.77
CA LEU A 37 21.95 12.01 4.06
C LEU A 37 20.50 12.48 3.95
N VAL A 38 20.16 13.27 2.92
CA VAL A 38 18.79 13.75 2.71
C VAL A 38 17.83 12.59 2.51
N LEU A 39 18.16 11.62 1.64
CA LEU A 39 17.30 10.45 1.39
C LEU A 39 17.06 9.63 2.65
N SER A 40 18.06 9.51 3.55
CA SER A 40 17.91 8.80 4.82
C SER A 40 16.80 9.40 5.70
N TYR A 41 16.70 10.73 5.75
CA TYR A 41 15.66 11.42 6.51
C TYR A 41 14.30 11.44 5.80
N VAL A 42 14.29 11.52 4.47
CA VAL A 42 13.05 11.67 3.69
C VAL A 42 12.36 10.31 3.45
N LYS A 43 13.12 9.22 3.33
CA LYS A 43 12.59 7.89 2.99
C LYS A 43 11.48 7.40 3.94
N PRO A 44 11.60 7.48 5.28
CA PRO A 44 10.53 7.06 6.19
C PRO A 44 9.21 7.81 5.92
N LYS A 45 9.29 9.12 5.65
CA LYS A 45 8.10 9.92 5.39
C LYS A 45 7.43 9.56 4.05
N ILE A 46 8.22 9.20 3.03
CA ILE A 46 7.70 8.71 1.76
C ILE A 46 6.99 7.37 1.94
N GLU A 47 7.55 6.48 2.77
CA GLU A 47 6.93 5.18 3.08
C GLU A 47 5.58 5.37 3.78
N ASP A 48 5.48 6.28 4.76
CA ASP A 48 4.22 6.62 5.44
C ASP A 48 3.16 7.15 4.47
N LEU A 49 3.54 8.08 3.58
CA LEU A 49 2.63 8.64 2.59
C LEU A 49 2.14 7.59 1.59
N ARG A 50 3.03 6.67 1.18
CA ARG A 50 2.68 5.57 0.29
C ARG A 50 1.70 4.61 0.98
N ASP A 51 1.97 4.24 2.23
CA ASP A 51 1.11 3.32 2.97
C ASP A 51 -0.26 3.95 3.25
N LYS A 52 -0.32 5.25 3.58
CA LYS A 52 -1.57 6.00 3.67
C LYS A 52 -2.37 5.94 2.36
N ALA A 53 -1.74 6.23 1.23
CA ALA A 53 -2.40 6.20 -0.08
C ALA A 53 -2.92 4.80 -0.44
N ILE A 54 -2.23 3.74 -0.01
CA ILE A 54 -2.71 2.36 -0.20
C ILE A 54 -3.98 2.11 0.62
N ILE A 55 -4.03 2.55 1.88
CA ILE A 55 -5.21 2.40 2.73
C ILE A 55 -6.40 3.17 2.15
N GLU A 56 -6.19 4.41 1.71
CA GLU A 56 -7.24 5.23 1.07
C GLU A 56 -7.74 4.58 -0.22
N GLN A 57 -6.82 4.09 -1.07
CA GLN A 57 -7.20 3.35 -2.28
C GLN A 57 -8.00 2.08 -1.96
N SER A 58 -7.63 1.32 -0.93
CA SER A 58 -8.39 0.13 -0.52
C SER A 58 -9.77 0.49 -0.01
N LEU A 59 -9.92 1.61 0.70
CA LEU A 59 -11.20 2.11 1.16
C LEU A 59 -12.11 2.49 -0.02
N ASP A 60 -11.55 3.16 -1.02
CA ASP A 60 -12.28 3.50 -2.26
C ASP A 60 -12.77 2.24 -2.98
N VAL A 61 -11.94 1.19 -3.07
CA VAL A 61 -12.33 -0.10 -3.66
C VAL A 61 -13.45 -0.77 -2.87
N ILE A 62 -13.39 -0.79 -1.53
CA ILE A 62 -14.46 -1.35 -0.69
C ILE A 62 -15.77 -0.57 -0.91
N ASN A 63 -15.70 0.76 -0.99
CA ASN A 63 -16.87 1.59 -1.27
C ASN A 63 -17.41 1.38 -2.68
N GLU A 64 -16.54 1.17 -3.67
CA GLU A 64 -16.94 0.82 -5.04
C GLU A 64 -17.68 -0.52 -5.08
N ILE A 65 -17.23 -1.51 -4.31
CA ILE A 65 -17.92 -2.79 -4.14
C ILE A 65 -19.27 -2.59 -3.45
N ASP A 66 -19.35 -1.84 -2.34
CA ASP A 66 -20.61 -1.54 -1.63
C ASP A 66 -21.62 -0.83 -2.55
N ASN A 67 -21.15 0.16 -3.31
CA ASN A 67 -21.97 0.85 -4.30
C ASN A 67 -22.40 -0.08 -5.44
N THR A 68 -21.52 -0.98 -5.88
CA THR A 68 -21.84 -1.95 -6.94
C THR A 68 -22.89 -2.95 -6.48
N ILE A 69 -22.77 -3.47 -5.25
CA ILE A 69 -23.72 -4.40 -4.65
C ILE A 69 -25.07 -3.70 -4.43
N SER A 70 -25.09 -2.49 -3.86
CA SER A 70 -26.34 -1.77 -3.58
C SER A 70 -27.08 -1.32 -4.84
N THR A 71 -26.37 -1.15 -5.96
CA THR A 71 -26.97 -0.74 -7.24
C THR A 71 -27.05 -1.87 -8.25
N ILE A 72 -26.66 -3.10 -7.89
CA ILE A 72 -26.80 -4.25 -8.79
C ILE A 72 -28.30 -4.47 -9.03
N GLY A 73 -28.70 -4.57 -10.30
CA GLY A 73 -30.10 -4.63 -10.67
C GLY A 73 -30.73 -5.98 -10.32
N SER A 74 -31.74 -6.39 -11.09
CA SER A 74 -32.39 -7.70 -10.99
C SER A 74 -31.42 -8.91 -11.06
N THR A 75 -31.92 -10.07 -10.64
CA THR A 75 -31.23 -11.37 -10.71
C THR A 75 -30.57 -11.62 -12.06
N GLY A 76 -29.36 -12.18 -12.03
CA GLY A 76 -28.53 -12.48 -13.20
C GLY A 76 -27.64 -11.32 -13.65
N ASN A 77 -27.84 -10.11 -13.13
CA ASN A 77 -26.95 -9.00 -13.42
C ASN A 77 -25.55 -9.25 -12.84
N LYS A 78 -24.53 -9.01 -13.68
CA LYS A 78 -23.13 -9.09 -13.29
C LYS A 78 -22.43 -7.77 -13.56
N ARG A 79 -21.49 -7.40 -12.71
CA ARG A 79 -20.57 -6.28 -12.93
C ARG A 79 -19.13 -6.72 -12.71
N LEU A 80 -18.23 -6.12 -13.47
CA LEU A 80 -16.79 -6.33 -13.34
C LEU A 80 -16.20 -5.16 -12.55
N ILE A 81 -15.40 -5.47 -11.53
CA ILE A 81 -14.58 -4.51 -10.78
C ILE A 81 -13.12 -4.97 -10.85
N GLU A 82 -12.21 -4.01 -10.92
CA GLU A 82 -10.78 -4.26 -10.87
C GLU A 82 -10.21 -3.95 -9.49
N ILE A 83 -9.72 -4.98 -8.80
CA ILE A 83 -9.14 -4.86 -7.45
C ILE A 83 -7.62 -4.87 -7.56
N GLY A 84 -7.00 -3.69 -7.42
CA GLY A 84 -5.54 -3.54 -7.42
C GLY A 84 -4.94 -3.64 -6.03
N VAL A 85 -4.37 -4.80 -5.66
CA VAL A 85 -3.70 -4.99 -4.36
C VAL A 85 -2.19 -4.73 -4.46
N LYS A 86 -1.77 -3.49 -4.16
CA LYS A 86 -0.34 -3.09 -4.20
C LYS A 86 0.48 -3.60 -3.01
N LYS A 87 -0.15 -3.73 -1.84
CA LYS A 87 0.43 -4.18 -0.57
C LYS A 87 -0.71 -4.64 0.34
N GLY A 88 -0.44 -5.60 1.23
CA GLY A 88 -1.46 -6.17 2.10
C GLY A 88 -2.20 -7.34 1.44
N VAL A 89 -3.33 -7.70 2.03
CA VAL A 89 -4.21 -8.79 1.58
C VAL A 89 -5.66 -8.30 1.63
N PHE A 90 -6.39 -8.52 0.55
CA PHE A 90 -7.82 -8.25 0.48
C PHE A 90 -8.58 -9.58 0.58
N ASN A 91 -9.44 -9.74 1.58
CA ASN A 91 -10.19 -10.97 1.81
C ASN A 91 -11.69 -10.75 1.59
N ILE A 92 -12.30 -11.72 0.92
CA ILE A 92 -13.74 -11.89 0.81
C ILE A 92 -14.07 -13.07 1.72
N ASP A 93 -14.74 -12.77 2.84
CA ASP A 93 -15.19 -13.74 3.83
C ASP A 93 -16.67 -14.01 3.58
N SER A 94 -16.94 -15.11 2.88
CA SER A 94 -18.28 -15.55 2.51
C SER A 94 -19.00 -16.16 3.73
N GLU A 95 -18.25 -16.73 4.68
CA GLU A 95 -18.85 -17.35 5.88
C GLU A 95 -19.47 -16.30 6.82
N ASN A 96 -18.84 -15.13 6.91
CA ASN A 96 -19.29 -14.05 7.77
C ASN A 96 -19.90 -12.86 7.02
N ASP A 97 -20.10 -12.96 5.71
CA ASP A 97 -20.59 -11.87 4.85
C ASP A 97 -19.75 -10.57 4.99
N MET A 98 -18.43 -10.70 5.07
CA MET A 98 -17.53 -9.57 5.31
C MET A 98 -16.50 -9.43 4.20
N ILE A 99 -16.17 -8.18 3.89
CA ILE A 99 -14.98 -7.85 3.10
C ILE A 99 -13.97 -7.18 4.01
N THR A 100 -12.75 -7.70 4.03
CA THR A 100 -11.66 -7.17 4.85
C THR A 100 -10.42 -6.85 4.02
N PHE A 101 -9.75 -5.75 4.36
CA PHE A 101 -8.42 -5.44 3.84
C PHE A 101 -7.45 -5.31 4.99
N GLU A 102 -6.34 -6.03 4.91
CA GLU A 102 -5.31 -6.08 5.95
C GLU A 102 -3.97 -5.57 5.42
N LEU A 103 -3.36 -4.64 6.15
CA LEU A 103 -2.07 -4.06 5.81
C LEU A 103 -1.15 -4.00 7.03
N GLU A 104 0.03 -4.61 6.91
CA GLU A 104 1.13 -4.40 7.84
C GLU A 104 1.94 -3.16 7.43
N THR A 105 2.02 -2.18 8.32
CA THR A 105 2.66 -0.89 8.05
C THR A 105 3.24 -0.26 9.32
N LYS A 106 4.26 0.59 9.19
CA LYS A 106 4.72 1.44 10.30
C LYS A 106 3.82 2.67 10.49
N TYR A 107 3.01 2.98 9.49
CA TYR A 107 2.08 4.09 9.51
C TYR A 107 0.89 3.78 10.42
N GLN A 108 0.64 4.69 11.34
CA GLN A 108 -0.52 4.60 12.22
C GLN A 108 -1.70 5.32 11.58
N TYR A 109 -2.67 4.56 11.06
CA TYR A 109 -3.86 5.14 10.42
C TYR A 109 -4.85 5.71 11.43
N SER A 110 -5.10 4.99 12.53
CA SER A 110 -5.95 5.39 13.66
C SER A 110 -5.27 5.15 15.01
N GLU A 111 -5.85 5.68 16.09
CA GLU A 111 -5.42 5.33 17.45
C GLU A 111 -5.47 3.80 17.66
N PHE A 112 -4.49 3.26 18.38
CA PHE A 112 -4.40 1.80 18.57
C PHE A 112 -5.64 1.25 19.30
N GLY A 113 -6.24 0.21 18.73
CA GLY A 113 -7.44 -0.43 19.27
C GLY A 113 -8.72 0.41 19.16
N LYS A 114 -8.64 1.62 18.59
CA LYS A 114 -9.80 2.48 18.38
C LYS A 114 -10.38 2.25 17.00
N GLU A 115 -11.67 1.95 16.98
CA GLU A 115 -12.44 1.83 15.76
C GLU A 115 -12.77 3.23 15.22
N VAL A 116 -12.48 3.45 13.94
CA VAL A 116 -12.84 4.68 13.21
C VAL A 116 -13.74 4.27 12.06
N TYR A 117 -14.91 4.87 11.96
CA TYR A 117 -15.86 4.62 10.88
C TYR A 117 -15.70 5.67 9.80
N ILE A 118 -15.54 5.22 8.56
CA ILE A 118 -15.47 6.05 7.37
C ILE A 118 -16.58 5.59 6.44
N GLY A 119 -17.70 6.29 6.50
CA GLY A 119 -18.95 5.81 5.90
C GLY A 119 -19.39 4.51 6.59
N LYS A 120 -19.57 3.44 5.80
CA LYS A 120 -19.94 2.10 6.29
C LYS A 120 -18.75 1.18 6.55
N VAL A 121 -17.52 1.65 6.32
CA VAL A 121 -16.30 0.87 6.50
C VAL A 121 -15.72 1.16 7.89
N LYS A 122 -15.44 0.10 8.64
CA LYS A 122 -14.77 0.13 9.93
C LYS A 122 -13.26 0.01 9.74
N ALA A 123 -12.49 0.96 10.24
CA ALA A 123 -11.03 0.95 10.22
C ALA A 123 -10.48 0.78 11.65
N ILE A 124 -9.59 -0.20 11.85
CA ILE A 124 -8.94 -0.48 13.13
C ILE A 124 -7.44 -0.59 12.91
N THR A 125 -6.67 0.06 13.78
CA THR A 125 -5.21 -0.11 13.84
C THR A 125 -4.85 -0.93 15.07
N GLN A 126 -4.25 -2.10 14.87
CA GLN A 126 -3.72 -2.95 15.94
C GLN A 126 -2.21 -2.76 16.05
N GLY A 127 -1.71 -2.49 17.26
CA GLY A 127 -0.27 -2.36 17.49
C GLY A 127 0.41 -3.73 17.58
N GLN A 128 1.44 -3.96 16.76
CA GLN A 128 2.30 -5.16 16.82
C GLN A 128 3.78 -4.75 16.85
N ASN A 129 4.32 -4.50 18.05
CA ASN A 129 5.74 -4.14 18.26
C ASN A 129 6.20 -2.92 17.44
N GLN A 130 6.96 -3.14 16.36
CA GLN A 130 7.50 -2.11 15.46
C GLN A 130 6.61 -1.81 14.25
N TYR A 131 5.57 -2.61 14.05
CA TYR A 131 4.61 -2.50 12.96
C TYR A 131 3.19 -2.39 13.52
N SER A 132 2.31 -1.85 12.72
CA SER A 132 0.88 -1.73 12.98
C SER A 132 0.15 -2.54 11.91
N LYS A 133 -0.87 -3.29 12.32
CA LYS A 133 -1.78 -3.96 11.41
C LYS A 133 -3.02 -3.08 11.26
N VAL A 134 -3.21 -2.50 10.08
CA VAL A 134 -4.42 -1.75 9.73
C VAL A 134 -5.41 -2.74 9.10
N ILE A 135 -6.61 -2.78 9.64
CA ILE A 135 -7.70 -3.64 9.19
C ILE A 135 -8.86 -2.75 8.80
N LEU A 136 -9.27 -2.81 7.54
CA LEU A 136 -10.52 -2.23 7.06
C LEU A 136 -11.55 -3.35 6.94
N THR A 137 -12.76 -3.13 7.42
CA THR A 137 -13.84 -4.12 7.41
C THR A 137 -15.13 -3.48 6.94
N ARG A 138 -15.78 -4.08 5.95
CA ARG A 138 -17.17 -3.79 5.60
C ARG A 138 -17.99 -5.04 5.85
N ASP A 139 -19.01 -4.88 6.67
CA ASP A 139 -19.95 -5.92 7.07
C ASP A 139 -21.21 -5.83 6.20
N PHE A 140 -21.54 -6.91 5.51
CA PHE A 140 -22.73 -7.05 4.68
C PHE A 140 -23.77 -8.00 5.27
N SER A 141 -23.47 -8.61 6.43
CA SER A 141 -24.26 -9.68 7.04
C SER A 141 -25.71 -9.31 7.33
N GLU A 142 -26.04 -8.03 7.49
CA GLU A 142 -27.43 -7.60 7.72
C GLU A 142 -28.25 -7.56 6.41
N GLU A 143 -27.61 -7.28 5.27
CA GLU A 143 -28.29 -6.92 4.00
C GLU A 143 -28.15 -8.00 2.91
N TYR A 144 -27.02 -8.72 2.89
CA TYR A 144 -26.65 -9.62 1.80
C TYR A 144 -26.08 -10.94 2.33
N ASN A 145 -26.10 -11.96 1.47
CA ASN A 145 -25.34 -13.19 1.66
C ASN A 145 -24.26 -13.25 0.56
N LEU A 146 -22.99 -13.25 0.96
CA LEU A 146 -21.85 -13.24 0.06
C LEU A 146 -21.38 -14.67 -0.18
N ILE A 147 -21.24 -15.06 -1.45
CA ILE A 147 -20.69 -16.35 -1.84
C ILE A 147 -19.54 -16.17 -2.82
N TYR A 148 -18.61 -17.10 -2.85
CA TYR A 148 -17.46 -17.11 -3.75
C TYR A 148 -17.45 -18.37 -4.61
N ASP A 149 -17.36 -18.20 -5.93
CA ASP A 149 -17.42 -19.29 -6.92
C ASP A 149 -18.61 -20.26 -6.67
N SER A 150 -19.77 -19.71 -6.28
CA SER A 150 -21.00 -20.45 -5.91
C SER A 150 -20.90 -21.30 -4.64
N SER A 151 -19.98 -20.98 -3.73
CA SER A 151 -19.78 -21.67 -2.45
C SER A 151 -19.47 -20.70 -1.30
N ASP A 152 -19.76 -21.09 -0.06
CA ASP A 152 -19.38 -20.33 1.14
C ASP A 152 -17.90 -20.58 1.46
N THR A 153 -17.02 -20.08 0.59
CA THR A 153 -15.58 -20.20 0.78
C THR A 153 -14.94 -18.84 0.86
N ASN A 154 -13.92 -18.75 1.71
CA ASN A 154 -13.17 -17.52 1.91
C ASN A 154 -12.07 -17.39 0.86
N LYS A 155 -11.96 -16.20 0.27
CA LYS A 155 -10.96 -15.91 -0.76
C LYS A 155 -10.05 -14.78 -0.34
N ALA A 156 -8.76 -15.07 -0.24
CA ALA A 156 -7.70 -14.08 -0.04
C ALA A 156 -7.07 -13.67 -1.37
N LEU A 157 -6.98 -12.37 -1.60
CA LEU A 157 -6.32 -11.72 -2.74
C LEU A 157 -5.04 -11.05 -2.24
N PRO A 158 -3.90 -11.75 -2.33
CA PRO A 158 -2.62 -11.18 -1.92
C PRO A 158 -2.17 -10.09 -2.90
N LYS A 159 -1.04 -9.47 -2.60
CA LYS A 159 -0.39 -8.53 -3.51
C LYS A 159 -0.17 -9.14 -4.91
N ALA A 160 -0.56 -8.40 -5.94
CA ALA A 160 -0.31 -8.74 -7.34
C ALA A 160 0.19 -7.51 -8.13
N SER A 161 0.98 -7.76 -9.19
CA SER A 161 1.41 -6.71 -10.12
C SER A 161 0.31 -6.29 -11.09
N THR A 162 -0.64 -7.20 -11.35
CA THR A 162 -1.82 -6.97 -12.19
C THR A 162 -3.06 -6.92 -11.29
N PRO A 163 -4.02 -6.01 -11.54
CA PRO A 163 -5.28 -6.00 -10.83
C PRO A 163 -6.05 -7.32 -11.00
N TYR A 164 -6.76 -7.73 -9.95
CA TYR A 164 -7.71 -8.85 -10.01
C TYR A 164 -8.99 -8.40 -10.69
N ARG A 165 -9.48 -9.20 -11.62
CA ARG A 165 -10.76 -8.95 -12.30
C ARG A 165 -11.85 -9.73 -11.58
N VAL A 166 -12.67 -9.02 -10.81
CA VAL A 166 -13.67 -9.62 -9.94
C VAL A 166 -15.06 -9.35 -10.49
N PHE A 167 -15.80 -10.41 -10.78
CA PHE A 167 -17.21 -10.34 -11.17
C PHE A 167 -18.10 -10.45 -9.95
N ILE A 168 -18.97 -9.46 -9.77
CA ILE A 168 -20.02 -9.42 -8.76
C ILE A 168 -21.34 -9.72 -9.45
N GLU A 169 -22.01 -10.80 -9.07
CA GLU A 169 -23.26 -11.27 -9.66
C GLU A 169 -24.38 -11.33 -8.63
N ASN A 170 -25.53 -10.77 -8.97
CA ASN A 170 -26.76 -10.95 -8.20
C ASN A 170 -27.41 -12.31 -8.55
N LYS A 171 -27.44 -13.24 -7.60
CA LYS A 171 -28.10 -14.55 -7.75
C LYS A 171 -29.58 -14.55 -7.36
N GLY A 172 -30.11 -13.41 -6.93
CA GLY A 172 -31.46 -13.24 -6.46
C GLY A 172 -31.60 -13.51 -4.96
N VAL A 173 -32.83 -13.68 -4.51
CA VAL A 173 -33.15 -14.00 -3.11
C VAL A 173 -33.07 -15.52 -2.94
N GLY A 174 -32.39 -15.98 -1.89
CA GLY A 174 -32.30 -17.40 -1.57
C GLY A 174 -33.67 -17.99 -1.23
N VAL A 175 -33.88 -19.28 -1.51
CA VAL A 175 -35.15 -19.97 -1.24
C VAL A 175 -35.52 -19.96 0.25
N ASP A 176 -34.51 -19.85 1.13
CA ASP A 176 -34.63 -19.90 2.60
C ASP A 176 -34.25 -18.58 3.30
N GLN A 177 -33.91 -17.51 2.58
CA GLN A 177 -33.39 -16.27 3.17
C GLN A 177 -33.98 -15.03 2.49
N ASP A 178 -34.49 -14.08 3.28
CA ASP A 178 -34.90 -12.73 2.83
C ASP A 178 -33.72 -11.86 2.33
N LYS A 179 -32.51 -12.42 2.25
CA LYS A 179 -31.28 -11.74 1.83
C LYS A 179 -30.97 -12.03 0.38
N LEU A 180 -30.42 -11.02 -0.29
CA LEU A 180 -29.97 -11.12 -1.66
C LEU A 180 -28.58 -11.77 -1.71
N ILE A 181 -28.45 -12.79 -2.55
CA ILE A 181 -27.22 -13.56 -2.71
C ILE A 181 -26.32 -12.87 -3.73
N ILE A 182 -25.11 -12.50 -3.31
CA ILE A 182 -24.08 -11.87 -4.13
C ILE A 182 -22.95 -12.87 -4.35
N ASN A 183 -22.72 -13.27 -5.59
CA ASN A 183 -21.64 -14.19 -5.96
C ASN A 183 -20.43 -13.44 -6.52
N PHE A 184 -19.26 -13.66 -5.92
CA PHE A 184 -17.97 -13.18 -6.41
C PHE A 184 -17.28 -14.29 -7.22
N ASN A 185 -16.75 -13.95 -8.39
CA ASN A 185 -15.91 -14.84 -9.20
C ASN A 185 -14.69 -14.08 -9.71
N ILE A 186 -13.53 -14.74 -9.80
CA ILE A 186 -12.28 -14.10 -10.21
C ILE A 186 -11.78 -14.73 -11.50
N GLU A 187 -11.36 -13.88 -12.43
CA GLU A 187 -10.70 -14.27 -13.68
C GLU A 187 -9.18 -14.21 -13.56
#